data_AF-A0A9E0XHK9-F1
#
_entry.id   AF-A0A9E0XHK9-F1
#
_cell.length_a   1.000
_cell.length_b   1.000
_cell.length_c   1.000
_cell.angle_alpha   90.00
_cell.angle_beta   90.00
_cell.angle_gamma   90.00
#
_symmetry.space_group_name_H-M   'P 1'
#
loop_
_entity.id
_entity.type
_entity.pdbx_description
1 polymer ?
#
loop_
_entity_poly.entity_id
_entity_poly.type
_entity_poly.pdbx_seq_one_letter_code
_entity_poly.pdbx_strand_id
1 'polypeptide(L)'
;MSSTVESFLNESGPCFDVRSPKEYAHAHIPGAINLPLFSDDERAILGTLYKKEGQRAAIRLGVKLVGPKLEALMLDAEKHLQSSDYFKIYCWRGGMRSGFVCFFLQFLGYKTLQLQGGYKSFRRAILNGFSHPFHFFVLGGMTGSGKTEILHELAGLGEQVIDLEGIARHRGSSYGYMDAAQQPSNEQFENELGMALRKQDLTLPIWIEDESRMIGNCVIPNGLFQAMQQAPLVVVDCPIEE
;
A
#
# COMPACT_ATOMS: atom_id res chain seq x y z
N MET A 1 2.72 -21.57 4.52
CA MET A 1 4.12 -21.22 4.86
C MET A 1 4.19 -19.76 5.31
N SER A 2 5.16 -19.37 6.14
CA SER A 2 5.40 -17.97 6.52
C SER A 2 6.50 -17.36 5.65
N SER A 3 6.29 -16.15 5.13
CA SER A 3 7.21 -15.50 4.19
C SER A 3 7.84 -14.21 4.72
N THR A 4 8.99 -13.84 4.14
CA THR A 4 9.55 -12.50 4.28
C THR A 4 8.69 -11.50 3.51
N VAL A 5 8.88 -10.19 3.75
CA VAL A 5 8.14 -9.14 3.02
C VAL A 5 8.40 -9.26 1.52
N GLU A 6 9.66 -9.46 1.12
CA GLU A 6 10.06 -9.57 -0.28
C GLU A 6 9.40 -10.75 -1.00
N SER A 7 9.48 -11.96 -0.44
CA SER A 7 8.85 -13.12 -1.08
C SER A 7 7.32 -13.02 -1.06
N PHE A 8 6.72 -12.39 -0.05
CA PHE A 8 5.28 -12.13 -0.03
C PHE A 8 4.84 -11.15 -1.13
N LEU A 9 5.61 -10.09 -1.38
CA LEU A 9 5.26 -9.09 -2.40
C LEU A 9 5.48 -9.61 -3.81
N ASN A 10 6.51 -10.43 -4.04
CA ASN A 10 6.86 -10.97 -5.35
C ASN A 10 5.95 -12.15 -5.79
N GLU A 11 5.27 -12.80 -4.84
CA GLU A 11 4.37 -13.91 -5.13
C GLU A 11 3.06 -13.41 -5.77
N SER A 12 2.51 -14.19 -6.69
CA SER A 12 1.26 -13.84 -7.37
C SER A 12 0.02 -14.26 -6.57
N GLY A 13 -1.13 -13.70 -6.95
CA GLY A 13 -2.44 -14.07 -6.39
C GLY A 13 -3.05 -13.04 -5.44
N PRO A 14 -4.32 -13.22 -5.05
CA PRO A 14 -5.05 -12.29 -4.22
C PRO A 14 -4.36 -12.06 -2.87
N CYS A 15 -4.29 -10.81 -2.45
CA CYS A 15 -3.72 -10.41 -1.16
C CYS A 15 -4.83 -9.97 -0.21
N PHE A 16 -5.12 -10.75 0.81
CA PHE A 16 -6.14 -10.47 1.80
C PHE A 16 -5.57 -9.79 3.05
N ASP A 17 -6.11 -8.62 3.37
CA ASP A 17 -5.99 -7.98 4.66
C ASP A 17 -7.14 -8.41 5.57
N VAL A 18 -6.84 -9.21 6.58
CA VAL A 18 -7.86 -9.71 7.53
C VAL A 18 -8.01 -8.84 8.77
N ARG A 19 -7.46 -7.62 8.75
CA ARG A 19 -7.71 -6.59 9.76
C ARG A 19 -9.14 -6.04 9.63
N SER A 20 -9.55 -5.28 10.64
CA SER A 20 -10.86 -4.62 10.64
C SER A 20 -10.98 -3.59 9.51
N PRO A 21 -12.20 -3.27 9.04
CA PRO A 21 -12.42 -2.31 7.96
C PRO A 21 -11.76 -0.95 8.22
N LYS A 22 -11.80 -0.44 9.46
CA LYS A 22 -11.14 0.81 9.84
C LYS A 22 -9.62 0.74 9.75
N GLU A 23 -9.01 -0.38 10.17
CA GLU A 23 -7.56 -0.60 10.03
C GLU A 23 -7.14 -0.62 8.56
N TYR A 24 -7.94 -1.23 7.68
CA TYR A 24 -7.69 -1.30 6.23
C TYR A 24 -7.89 0.06 5.52
N ALA A 25 -9.00 0.74 5.81
CA ALA A 25 -9.33 2.04 5.21
C ALA A 25 -8.31 3.13 5.57
N HIS A 26 -7.70 3.05 6.76
CA HIS A 26 -6.63 3.96 7.13
C HIS A 26 -5.39 3.78 6.24
N ALA A 27 -4.89 2.54 6.14
CA ALA A 27 -3.80 2.18 5.25
C ALA A 27 -3.64 0.65 5.17
N HIS A 28 -3.27 0.14 4.01
CA HIS A 28 -3.12 -1.27 3.68
C HIS A 28 -2.02 -1.49 2.62
N ILE A 29 -1.56 -2.73 2.45
CA ILE A 29 -0.65 -3.08 1.36
C ILE A 29 -1.35 -2.76 0.02
N PRO A 30 -0.75 -1.96 -0.88
CA PRO A 30 -1.36 -1.63 -2.16
C PRO A 30 -1.82 -2.85 -2.94
N GLY A 31 -3.05 -2.79 -3.47
CA GLY A 31 -3.71 -3.91 -4.16
C GLY A 31 -4.26 -5.01 -3.25
N ALA A 32 -4.16 -4.88 -1.93
CA ALA A 32 -4.81 -5.82 -1.01
C ALA A 32 -6.33 -5.61 -0.95
N ILE A 33 -7.06 -6.69 -0.72
CA ILE A 33 -8.52 -6.74 -0.56
C ILE A 33 -8.81 -6.96 0.93
N ASN A 34 -9.77 -6.21 1.49
CA ASN A 34 -10.16 -6.44 2.88
C ASN A 34 -11.06 -7.67 3.00
N LEU A 35 -10.62 -8.68 3.76
CA LEU A 35 -11.39 -9.86 4.13
C LEU A 35 -11.47 -9.92 5.67
N PRO A 36 -12.23 -9.01 6.30
CA PRO A 36 -12.12 -8.73 7.72
C PRO A 36 -12.56 -9.94 8.56
N LEU A 37 -11.66 -10.43 9.42
CA LEU A 37 -12.01 -11.50 10.36
C LEU A 37 -12.98 -11.00 11.46
N PHE A 38 -12.92 -9.70 11.77
CA PHE A 38 -13.71 -9.04 12.80
C PHE A 38 -14.15 -7.66 12.31
N SER A 39 -15.34 -7.22 12.72
CA SER A 39 -15.75 -5.81 12.59
C SER A 39 -14.91 -4.90 13.48
N ASP A 40 -15.03 -3.58 13.31
CA ASP A 40 -14.32 -2.59 14.13
C ASP A 40 -14.64 -2.75 15.63
N ASP A 41 -15.92 -2.96 15.95
CA ASP A 41 -16.39 -3.14 17.32
C ASP A 41 -15.90 -4.46 17.93
N GLU A 42 -16.01 -5.56 17.20
CA GLU A 42 -15.50 -6.87 17.62
C GLU A 42 -13.99 -6.81 17.86
N ARG A 43 -13.27 -6.13 16.96
CA ARG A 43 -11.83 -5.91 17.07
C ARG A 43 -11.46 -5.09 18.31
N ALA A 44 -12.26 -4.09 18.68
CA ALA A 44 -12.08 -3.30 19.89
C ALA A 44 -12.33 -4.12 21.16
N ILE A 45 -13.42 -4.90 21.18
CA ILE A 45 -13.77 -5.80 22.29
C ILE A 45 -12.68 -6.85 22.51
N LEU A 46 -12.26 -7.56 21.46
CA LEU A 46 -11.22 -8.58 21.54
C LEU A 46 -9.87 -8.01 21.95
N GLY A 47 -9.52 -6.81 21.47
CA GLY A 47 -8.30 -6.12 21.87
C GLY A 47 -8.29 -5.77 23.36
N THR A 48 -9.45 -5.38 23.90
CA THR A 48 -9.63 -5.08 25.32
C THR A 48 -9.56 -6.35 26.16
N LEU A 49 -10.28 -7.40 25.75
CA LEU A 49 -10.29 -8.69 26.43
C LEU A 49 -8.90 -9.32 26.48
N TYR A 50 -8.16 -9.27 25.38
CA TYR A 50 -6.78 -9.77 25.33
C TYR A 50 -5.87 -9.06 26.35
N LYS A 51 -6.01 -7.74 26.49
CA LYS A 51 -5.23 -6.95 27.46
C LYS A 51 -5.62 -7.23 28.91
N LYS A 52 -6.92 -7.41 29.19
CA LYS A 52 -7.43 -7.57 30.55
C LYS A 52 -7.38 -9.01 31.08
N GLU A 53 -7.72 -9.98 30.23
CA GLU A 53 -7.94 -11.39 30.62
C GLU A 53 -7.02 -12.37 29.86
N GLY A 54 -6.16 -11.85 28.99
CA GLY A 54 -5.15 -12.62 28.29
C GLY A 54 -5.64 -13.37 27.05
N GLN A 55 -4.71 -14.10 26.45
CA GLN A 55 -4.87 -14.71 25.14
C GLN A 55 -6.00 -15.73 25.07
N ARG A 56 -6.12 -16.63 26.06
CA ARG A 56 -7.09 -17.72 26.03
C ARG A 56 -8.54 -17.23 26.07
N ALA A 57 -8.82 -16.18 26.84
CA ALA A 57 -10.14 -15.54 26.87
C ALA A 57 -10.48 -14.91 25.52
N ALA A 58 -9.54 -14.16 24.92
CA ALA A 58 -9.71 -13.57 23.59
C ALA A 58 -9.94 -14.61 22.50
N ILE A 59 -9.23 -15.75 22.52
CA ILE A 59 -9.44 -16.85 21.57
C ILE A 59 -10.85 -17.41 21.69
N ARG A 60 -11.34 -17.69 22.91
CA ARG A 60 -12.69 -18.24 23.11
C ARG A 60 -13.78 -17.33 22.55
N LEU A 61 -13.68 -16.02 22.83
CA LEU A 61 -14.61 -15.05 22.25
C LEU A 61 -14.45 -14.96 20.73
N GLY A 62 -13.21 -14.96 20.23
CA GLY A 62 -12.92 -14.90 18.80
C GLY A 62 -13.57 -16.05 18.02
N VAL A 63 -13.46 -17.28 18.51
CA VAL A 63 -14.11 -18.46 17.89
C VAL A 63 -15.64 -18.28 17.86
N LYS A 64 -16.24 -17.80 18.95
CA LYS A 64 -17.69 -17.55 19.02
C LYS A 64 -18.15 -16.51 17.98
N LEU A 65 -17.35 -15.46 17.77
CA LEU A 65 -17.67 -14.38 16.82
C LEU A 65 -17.46 -14.78 15.36
N VAL A 66 -16.42 -15.58 15.08
CA VAL A 66 -16.06 -15.97 13.71
C VAL A 66 -16.90 -17.13 13.21
N GLY A 67 -17.28 -18.09 14.06
CA GLY A 67 -17.99 -19.31 13.64
C GLY A 67 -19.16 -19.06 12.68
N PRO A 68 -20.12 -18.16 13.01
CA PRO A 68 -21.24 -17.83 12.12
C PRO A 68 -20.86 -17.15 10.80
N LYS A 69 -19.61 -16.66 10.65
CA LYS A 69 -19.11 -15.90 9.50
C LYS A 69 -18.24 -16.71 8.56
N LEU A 70 -17.91 -17.96 8.92
CA LEU A 70 -16.94 -18.77 8.17
C LEU A 70 -17.38 -19.05 6.73
N GLU A 71 -18.66 -19.35 6.52
CA GLU A 71 -19.22 -19.56 5.19
C GLU A 71 -19.12 -18.29 4.33
N ALA A 72 -19.53 -17.13 4.88
CA ALA A 72 -19.41 -15.86 4.18
C ALA A 72 -17.95 -15.51 3.85
N LEU A 73 -17.02 -15.74 4.80
CA LEU A 73 -15.59 -15.50 4.61
C LEU A 73 -15.00 -16.39 3.50
N MET A 74 -15.44 -17.64 3.40
CA MET A 74 -15.07 -18.55 2.31
C MET A 74 -15.58 -18.02 0.97
N LEU A 75 -16.88 -17.74 0.87
CA LEU A 75 -17.50 -17.25 -0.37
C LEU A 75 -16.88 -15.93 -0.83
N ASP A 76 -16.55 -15.02 0.10
CA ASP A 76 -15.89 -13.76 -0.24
C ASP A 76 -14.45 -13.98 -0.73
N ALA A 77 -13.70 -14.92 -0.14
CA ALA A 77 -12.37 -15.28 -0.66
C ALA A 77 -12.46 -15.89 -2.07
N GLU A 78 -13.45 -16.76 -2.30
CA GLU A 78 -13.66 -17.46 -3.57
C GLU A 78 -14.03 -16.51 -4.73
N LYS A 79 -14.72 -15.40 -4.46
CA LYS A 79 -15.00 -14.36 -5.48
C LYS A 79 -13.74 -13.78 -6.11
N HIS A 80 -12.61 -13.86 -5.41
CA HIS A 80 -11.33 -13.34 -5.86
C HIS A 80 -10.38 -14.44 -6.34
N LEU A 81 -10.81 -15.70 -6.37
CA LEU A 81 -10.09 -16.75 -7.08
C LEU A 81 -10.02 -16.37 -8.55
N GLN A 82 -8.80 -16.17 -9.01
CA GLN A 82 -8.49 -16.12 -10.43
C GLN A 82 -8.17 -17.55 -10.90
N SER A 83 -7.21 -17.70 -11.81
CA SER A 83 -6.64 -18.99 -12.23
C SER A 83 -5.72 -19.67 -11.21
N SER A 84 -5.66 -19.18 -9.96
CA SER A 84 -4.72 -19.64 -8.94
C SER A 84 -5.41 -19.86 -7.59
N ASP A 85 -5.30 -21.09 -7.07
CA ASP A 85 -5.76 -21.50 -5.73
C ASP A 85 -4.83 -21.00 -4.61
N TYR A 86 -4.23 -19.83 -4.78
CA TYR A 86 -3.17 -19.31 -3.91
C TYR A 86 -3.52 -17.94 -3.32
N PHE A 87 -3.66 -17.90 -2.00
CA PHE A 87 -3.98 -16.68 -1.27
C PHE A 87 -2.82 -16.17 -0.42
N LYS A 88 -2.49 -14.90 -0.61
CA LYS A 88 -1.58 -14.17 0.27
C LYS A 88 -2.40 -13.51 1.37
N ILE A 89 -2.03 -13.69 2.63
CA ILE A 89 -2.85 -13.27 3.77
C ILE A 89 -1.99 -12.59 4.82
N TYR A 90 -2.45 -11.45 5.32
CA TYR A 90 -1.80 -10.77 6.43
C TYR A 90 -2.80 -10.19 7.43
N CYS A 91 -2.29 -9.92 8.62
CA CYS A 91 -2.94 -9.07 9.61
C CYS A 91 -1.90 -8.09 10.14
N TRP A 92 -2.21 -7.34 11.20
CA TRP A 92 -1.29 -6.32 11.74
C TRP A 92 0.13 -6.83 12.05
N ARG A 93 0.24 -8.01 12.67
CA ARG A 93 1.53 -8.59 13.13
C ARG A 93 1.82 -9.98 12.59
N GLY A 94 1.02 -10.48 11.65
CA GLY A 94 1.18 -11.84 11.13
C GLY A 94 1.00 -12.90 12.22
N GLY A 95 0.07 -12.67 13.17
CA GLY A 95 -0.20 -13.58 14.28
C GLY A 95 -1.45 -14.44 14.06
N MET A 96 -2.20 -14.70 15.13
CA MET A 96 -3.34 -15.63 15.11
C MET A 96 -4.47 -15.26 14.13
N ARG A 97 -4.71 -13.97 13.85
CA ARG A 97 -5.79 -13.55 12.93
C ARG A 97 -5.56 -14.08 11.52
N SER A 98 -4.43 -13.72 10.91
CA SER A 98 -4.04 -14.23 9.61
C SER A 98 -3.76 -15.74 9.65
N GLY A 99 -3.18 -16.25 10.74
CA GLY A 99 -2.94 -17.68 10.90
C GLY A 99 -4.21 -18.52 10.90
N PHE A 100 -5.28 -18.05 11.55
CA PHE A 100 -6.57 -18.72 11.55
C PHE A 100 -7.20 -18.76 10.15
N VAL A 101 -7.18 -17.64 9.42
CA VAL A 101 -7.71 -17.57 8.06
C VAL A 101 -6.90 -18.46 7.10
N CYS A 102 -5.56 -18.45 7.21
CA CYS A 102 -4.71 -19.38 6.49
C CYS A 102 -5.07 -20.83 6.79
N PHE A 103 -5.21 -21.19 8.07
CA PHE A 103 -5.59 -22.55 8.47
C PHE A 103 -6.95 -22.97 7.91
N PHE A 104 -7.95 -22.10 8.00
CA PHE A 104 -9.30 -22.39 7.51
C PHE A 104 -9.32 -22.59 5.99
N LEU A 105 -8.68 -21.71 5.22
CA LEU A 105 -8.61 -21.86 3.77
C LEU A 105 -7.76 -23.06 3.34
N GLN A 106 -6.69 -23.38 4.06
CA GLN A 106 -5.92 -24.62 3.84
C GLN A 106 -6.74 -25.87 4.12
N PHE A 107 -7.58 -25.86 5.15
CA PHE A 107 -8.50 -26.95 5.46
C PHE A 107 -9.49 -27.20 4.31
N LEU A 108 -9.88 -26.15 3.58
CA LEU A 108 -10.73 -26.23 2.39
C LEU A 108 -9.97 -26.62 1.11
N GLY A 109 -8.64 -26.79 1.18
CA GLY A 109 -7.80 -27.22 0.04
C GLY A 109 -7.03 -26.10 -0.67
N TYR A 110 -7.17 -24.84 -0.24
CA TYR A 110 -6.45 -23.72 -0.84
C TYR A 110 -4.99 -23.63 -0.36
N LYS A 111 -4.11 -23.14 -1.22
CA LYS A 111 -2.75 -22.78 -0.82
C LYS A 111 -2.76 -21.39 -0.22
N THR A 112 -2.03 -21.19 0.87
CA THR A 112 -1.91 -19.86 1.48
C THR A 112 -0.50 -19.50 1.90
N LEU A 113 -0.20 -18.21 1.77
CA LEU A 113 1.03 -17.57 2.24
C LEU A 113 0.71 -16.56 3.32
N GLN A 114 1.27 -16.75 4.51
CA GLN A 114 1.12 -15.78 5.59
C GLN A 114 2.31 -14.82 5.62
N LEU A 115 2.05 -13.51 5.61
CA LEU A 115 3.11 -12.52 5.80
C LEU A 115 3.65 -12.56 7.24
N GLN A 116 4.92 -12.97 7.40
CA GLN A 116 5.57 -12.99 8.71
C GLN A 116 5.78 -11.55 9.23
N GLY A 117 5.37 -11.30 10.48
CA GLY A 117 5.39 -9.96 11.06
C GLY A 117 4.26 -9.04 10.56
N GLY A 118 3.47 -9.49 9.58
CA GLY A 118 2.26 -8.82 9.10
C GLY A 118 2.49 -7.45 8.47
N TYR A 119 1.44 -6.65 8.44
CA TYR A 119 1.49 -5.28 7.92
C TYR A 119 2.60 -4.44 8.58
N LYS A 120 2.88 -4.66 9.87
CA LYS A 120 3.98 -3.96 10.57
C LYS A 120 5.35 -4.24 9.94
N SER A 121 5.65 -5.47 9.53
CA SER A 121 6.93 -5.79 8.89
C SER A 121 7.01 -5.17 7.49
N PHE A 122 5.91 -5.20 6.74
CA PHE A 122 5.78 -4.49 5.47
C PHE A 122 6.05 -2.99 5.63
N ARG A 123 5.40 -2.32 6.58
CA ARG A 123 5.60 -0.88 6.83
C ARG A 123 7.04 -0.52 7.14
N ARG A 124 7.71 -1.33 7.96
CA ARG A 124 9.13 -1.13 8.24
C ARG A 124 9.98 -1.27 6.97
N ALA A 125 9.67 -2.24 6.11
CA ALA A 125 10.40 -2.42 4.86
C ALA A 125 10.22 -1.22 3.91
N ILE A 126 8.99 -0.73 3.76
CA ILE A 126 8.69 0.47 2.97
C ILE A 126 9.45 1.69 3.50
N LEU A 127 9.34 1.98 4.80
CA LEU A 127 9.99 3.15 5.40
C LEU A 127 11.51 3.11 5.28
N ASN A 128 12.12 1.93 5.43
CA ASN A 128 13.56 1.75 5.25
C ASN A 128 13.98 1.96 3.79
N GLY A 129 13.10 1.67 2.83
CA GLY A 129 13.35 1.88 1.40
C GLY A 129 13.60 3.33 1.03
N PHE A 130 13.00 4.28 1.75
CA PHE A 130 13.19 5.72 1.49
C PHE A 130 14.57 6.27 1.88
N SER A 131 15.42 5.47 2.52
CA SER A 131 16.81 5.83 2.80
C SER A 131 17.80 5.33 1.76
N HIS A 132 17.33 4.67 0.70
CA HIS A 132 18.19 4.24 -0.40
C HIS A 132 18.71 5.48 -1.18
N PRO A 133 19.94 5.46 -1.73
CA PRO A 133 20.36 6.48 -2.66
C PRO A 133 19.50 6.40 -3.93
N PHE A 134 18.85 7.51 -4.28
CA PHE A 134 18.06 7.62 -5.50
C PHE A 134 18.75 8.54 -6.49
N HIS A 135 18.67 8.18 -7.77
CA HIS A 135 19.12 9.00 -8.89
C HIS A 135 17.90 9.61 -9.58
N PHE A 136 17.49 10.81 -9.15
CA PHE A 136 16.32 11.47 -9.72
C PHE A 136 16.70 12.44 -10.85
N PHE A 137 15.77 12.64 -11.78
CA PHE A 137 15.61 13.86 -12.56
C PHE A 137 14.31 14.54 -12.14
N VAL A 138 14.41 15.79 -11.70
CA VAL A 138 13.24 16.54 -11.23
C VAL A 138 12.70 17.36 -12.39
N LEU A 139 11.43 17.17 -12.74
CA LEU A 139 10.75 17.96 -13.77
C LEU A 139 10.02 19.14 -13.11
N GLY A 140 10.57 20.34 -13.30
CA GLY A 140 10.01 21.61 -12.84
C GLY A 140 9.42 22.44 -13.98
N GLY A 141 8.83 23.58 -13.63
CA GLY A 141 8.18 24.48 -14.58
C GLY A 141 6.91 25.12 -14.00
N MET A 142 6.41 26.15 -14.66
CA MET A 142 5.22 26.87 -14.20
C MET A 142 3.98 25.96 -14.11
N THR A 143 3.03 26.34 -13.25
CA THR A 143 1.69 25.74 -13.25
C THR A 143 1.08 25.93 -14.64
N GLY A 144 0.44 24.91 -15.22
CA GLY A 144 -0.09 25.00 -16.59
C GLY A 144 0.87 24.58 -17.70
N SER A 145 2.15 24.30 -17.42
CA SER A 145 3.16 24.03 -18.47
C SER A 145 3.17 22.59 -19.01
N GLY A 146 2.12 21.80 -18.76
CA GLY A 146 2.01 20.42 -19.27
C GLY A 146 2.97 19.39 -18.65
N LYS A 147 3.53 19.64 -17.45
CA LYS A 147 4.51 18.74 -16.79
C LYS A 147 4.00 17.30 -16.63
N THR A 148 2.76 17.15 -16.18
CA THR A 148 2.14 15.83 -15.98
C THR A 148 2.04 15.06 -17.31
N GLU A 149 1.68 15.73 -18.40
CA GLU A 149 1.63 15.13 -19.75
C GLU A 149 3.03 14.69 -20.20
N ILE A 150 4.05 15.54 -19.99
CA ILE A 150 5.45 15.20 -20.30
C ILE A 150 5.91 13.96 -19.52
N LEU A 151 5.59 13.86 -18.22
CA LEU A 151 5.93 12.68 -17.42
C LEU A 151 5.25 11.41 -17.94
N HIS A 152 3.98 11.49 -18.34
CA HIS A 152 3.29 10.35 -18.94
C HIS A 152 3.89 9.93 -20.29
N GLU A 153 4.28 10.89 -21.14
CA GLU A 153 4.98 10.60 -22.40
C GLU A 153 6.35 9.96 -22.16
N LEU A 154 7.12 10.45 -21.18
CA LEU A 154 8.39 9.83 -20.77
C LEU A 154 8.18 8.38 -20.32
N ALA A 155 7.15 8.11 -19.50
CA ALA A 155 6.80 6.75 -19.11
C ALA A 155 6.43 5.88 -20.33
N GLY A 156 5.71 6.44 -21.31
CA GLY A 156 5.36 5.78 -22.57
C GLY A 156 6.57 5.44 -23.44
N LEU A 157 7.65 6.22 -23.34
CA LEU A 157 8.94 5.97 -24.00
C LEU A 157 9.82 4.96 -23.25
N GLY A 158 9.38 4.45 -22.09
CA GLY A 158 10.09 3.45 -21.29
C GLY A 158 11.00 4.04 -20.21
N GLU A 159 10.96 5.36 -19.99
CA GLU A 159 11.63 5.99 -18.85
C GLU A 159 10.93 5.63 -17.53
N GLN A 160 11.71 5.65 -16.45
CA GLN A 160 11.17 5.41 -15.11
C GLN A 160 10.57 6.69 -14.56
N VAL A 161 9.31 6.64 -14.13
CA VAL A 161 8.57 7.81 -13.65
C VAL A 161 7.87 7.50 -12.33
N ILE A 162 7.96 8.43 -11.38
CA ILE A 162 7.18 8.45 -10.15
C ILE A 162 6.29 9.70 -10.17
N ASP A 163 4.99 9.48 -10.38
CA ASP A 163 3.93 10.49 -10.33
C ASP A 163 3.50 10.70 -8.87
N LEU A 164 4.04 11.73 -8.21
CA LEU A 164 3.80 12.01 -6.80
C LEU A 164 2.40 12.56 -6.56
N GLU A 165 1.94 13.48 -7.42
CA GLU A 165 0.61 14.07 -7.36
C GLU A 165 -0.47 13.00 -7.55
N GLY A 166 -0.30 12.10 -8.52
CA GLY A 166 -1.18 10.97 -8.77
C GLY A 166 -1.25 10.01 -7.57
N ILE A 167 -0.10 9.69 -6.96
CA ILE A 167 -0.05 8.86 -5.74
C ILE A 167 -0.71 9.57 -4.55
N ALA A 168 -0.49 10.88 -4.41
CA ALA A 168 -1.12 11.72 -3.38
C ALA A 168 -2.60 12.03 -3.66
N ARG A 169 -3.11 11.66 -4.84
CA ARG A 169 -4.42 12.07 -5.36
C ARG A 169 -4.62 13.58 -5.20
N HIS A 170 -3.54 14.33 -5.43
CA HIS A 170 -3.52 15.77 -5.28
C HIS A 170 -3.98 16.43 -6.57
N ARG A 171 -4.62 17.59 -6.42
CA ARG A 171 -5.01 18.39 -7.57
C ARG A 171 -3.85 19.29 -7.94
N GLY A 172 -2.97 18.70 -8.73
CA GLY A 172 -1.88 19.37 -9.37
C GLY A 172 -2.25 20.24 -10.55
N SER A 173 -1.26 21.01 -10.99
CA SER A 173 -1.33 22.31 -11.64
C SER A 173 -2.12 22.50 -12.95
N SER A 174 -2.80 21.52 -13.56
CA SER A 174 -3.57 21.74 -14.79
C SER A 174 -4.73 20.73 -14.90
N TYR A 175 -5.94 21.25 -15.10
CA TYR A 175 -7.20 20.51 -15.23
C TYR A 175 -7.11 19.14 -15.93
N GLY A 176 -7.38 18.04 -15.22
CA GLY A 176 -7.50 16.71 -15.84
C GLY A 176 -7.99 15.58 -14.91
N TYR A 177 -9.31 15.40 -14.85
CA TYR A 177 -10.06 14.17 -14.51
C TYR A 177 -9.48 13.18 -13.48
N MET A 178 -9.80 13.39 -12.20
CA MET A 178 -10.35 12.31 -11.37
C MET A 178 -11.44 12.91 -10.45
N ASP A 179 -12.62 12.27 -10.44
CA ASP A 179 -13.67 12.53 -9.45
C ASP A 179 -13.06 12.69 -8.06
N ALA A 180 -13.59 13.59 -7.23
CA ALA A 180 -13.06 14.04 -5.94
C ALA A 180 -12.62 12.91 -4.99
N ALA A 181 -11.49 12.27 -5.30
CA ALA A 181 -10.95 11.17 -4.54
C ALA A 181 -10.29 11.77 -3.31
N GLN A 182 -10.72 11.32 -2.14
CA GLN A 182 -10.12 11.72 -0.89
C GLN A 182 -8.62 11.38 -0.91
N GLN A 183 -7.78 12.37 -0.60
CA GLN A 183 -6.34 12.15 -0.44
C GLN A 183 -6.11 10.99 0.54
N PRO A 184 -5.13 10.11 0.28
CA PRO A 184 -4.80 9.02 1.17
C PRO A 184 -4.32 9.56 2.53
N SER A 185 -4.38 8.70 3.55
CA SER A 185 -3.63 8.99 4.77
C SER A 185 -2.13 9.07 4.46
N ASN A 186 -1.36 9.78 5.28
CA ASN A 186 0.10 9.82 5.08
C ASN A 186 0.72 8.40 5.07
N GLU A 187 0.19 7.49 5.91
CA GLU A 187 0.65 6.11 5.94
C GLU A 187 0.36 5.36 4.63
N GLN A 188 -0.82 5.59 4.03
CA GLN A 188 -1.16 4.99 2.74
C GLN A 188 -0.39 5.63 1.58
N PHE A 189 -0.19 6.95 1.59
CA PHE A 189 0.67 7.63 0.62
C PHE A 189 2.07 7.00 0.60
N GLU A 190 2.68 6.83 1.77
CA GLU A 190 3.98 6.18 1.90
C GLU A 190 3.95 4.72 1.42
N ASN A 191 2.86 3.98 1.63
CA ASN A 191 2.71 2.61 1.11
C ASN A 191 2.75 2.57 -0.42
N GLU A 192 1.92 3.40 -1.06
CA GLU A 192 1.82 3.49 -2.52
C GLU A 192 3.14 3.93 -3.12
N LEU A 193 3.75 4.99 -2.55
CA LEU A 193 5.04 5.52 -2.99
C LEU A 193 6.17 4.50 -2.87
N GLY A 194 6.27 3.80 -1.74
CA GLY A 194 7.28 2.76 -1.57
C GLY A 194 7.07 1.57 -2.49
N MET A 195 5.81 1.21 -2.79
CA MET A 195 5.50 0.17 -3.78
C MET A 195 5.80 0.62 -5.21
N ALA A 196 5.58 1.89 -5.55
CA ALA A 196 5.94 2.46 -6.84
C ALA A 196 7.46 2.44 -7.05
N LEU A 197 8.23 2.88 -6.04
CA LEU A 197 9.70 2.84 -6.06
C LEU A 197 10.25 1.41 -6.14
N ARG A 198 9.62 0.43 -5.47
CA ARG A 198 10.05 -0.98 -5.52
C ARG A 198 9.97 -1.58 -6.93
N LYS A 199 9.14 -1.03 -7.81
CA LYS A 199 9.01 -1.49 -9.21
C LYS A 199 10.09 -0.90 -10.12
N GLN A 200 10.84 0.10 -9.66
CA GLN A 200 11.89 0.75 -10.43
C GLN A 200 13.23 0.03 -10.26
N ASP A 201 14.06 0.09 -11.29
CA ASP A 201 15.48 -0.15 -11.24
C ASP A 201 16.19 1.10 -10.67
N LEU A 202 16.60 1.01 -9.42
CA LEU A 202 17.27 2.11 -8.70
C LEU A 202 18.69 2.41 -9.21
N THR A 203 19.23 1.60 -10.14
CA THR A 203 20.51 1.88 -10.80
C THR A 203 20.38 2.84 -11.99
N LEU A 204 19.15 3.06 -12.45
CA LEU A 204 18.83 3.97 -13.54
C LEU A 204 18.14 5.24 -13.01
N PRO A 205 18.19 6.36 -13.76
CA PRO A 205 17.50 7.57 -13.37
C PRO A 205 15.98 7.37 -13.29
N ILE A 206 15.34 8.11 -12.38
CA ILE A 206 13.89 8.14 -12.20
C ILE A 206 13.41 9.58 -12.31
N TRP A 207 12.44 9.84 -13.18
CA TRP A 207 11.79 11.14 -13.30
C TRP A 207 10.75 11.33 -12.19
N ILE A 208 10.73 12.53 -11.60
CA ILE A 208 9.83 12.88 -10.52
C ILE A 208 9.41 14.35 -10.64
N GLU A 209 8.24 14.68 -10.10
CA GLU A 209 7.72 16.05 -10.08
C GLU A 209 8.51 16.94 -9.12
N ASP A 210 8.66 18.22 -9.48
CA ASP A 210 9.21 19.28 -8.61
C ASP A 210 8.21 19.69 -7.51
N GLU A 211 7.90 18.74 -6.63
CA GLU A 211 6.96 18.96 -5.53
C GLU A 211 7.63 19.49 -4.28
N SER A 212 6.88 20.32 -3.56
CA SER A 212 7.28 20.71 -2.21
C SER A 212 7.25 19.48 -1.28
N ARG A 213 7.85 19.61 -0.08
CA ARG A 213 7.81 18.53 0.91
C ARG A 213 6.39 18.03 1.24
N MET A 214 5.39 18.90 1.07
CA MET A 214 3.99 18.62 1.30
C MET A 214 3.23 18.61 -0.03
N ILE A 215 2.46 17.55 -0.27
CA ILE A 215 1.54 17.45 -1.41
C ILE A 215 0.12 17.37 -0.83
N GLY A 216 -0.49 18.53 -0.60
CA GLY A 216 -1.69 18.64 0.24
C GLY A 216 -1.42 18.11 1.66
N ASN A 217 -2.10 17.03 2.05
CA ASN A 217 -1.92 16.39 3.36
C ASN A 217 -0.83 15.29 3.40
N CYS A 218 -0.24 14.96 2.24
CA CYS A 218 0.78 13.93 2.11
C CYS A 218 2.17 14.52 2.31
N VAL A 219 2.99 13.88 3.14
CA VAL A 219 4.37 14.31 3.45
C VAL A 219 5.34 13.41 2.69
N ILE A 220 6.21 13.99 1.87
CA ILE A 220 7.29 13.24 1.24
C ILE A 220 8.29 12.79 2.31
N PRO A 221 8.64 11.48 2.38
CA PRO A 221 9.64 10.99 3.33
C PRO A 221 10.98 11.70 3.21
N ASN A 222 11.63 11.95 4.35
CA ASN A 222 12.85 12.77 4.43
C ASN A 222 13.95 12.34 3.45
N GLY A 223 14.28 11.04 3.39
CA GLY A 223 15.37 10.55 2.55
C GLY A 223 15.07 10.74 1.06
N LEU A 224 13.81 10.55 0.66
CA LEU A 224 13.36 10.80 -0.72
C LEU A 224 13.42 12.30 -1.06
N PHE A 225 12.90 13.14 -0.18
CA PHE A 225 12.89 14.60 -0.38
C PHE A 225 14.30 15.17 -0.47
N GLN A 226 15.24 14.70 0.36
CA GLN A 226 16.65 15.11 0.27
C GLN A 226 17.28 14.72 -1.07
N ALA A 227 16.97 13.53 -1.59
CA ALA A 227 17.44 13.10 -2.91
C ALA A 227 16.85 13.97 -4.03
N MET A 228 15.56 14.34 -3.94
CA MET A 228 14.94 15.28 -4.89
C MET A 228 15.65 16.64 -4.89
N GLN A 229 15.96 17.18 -3.71
CA GLN A 229 16.65 18.49 -3.61
C GLN A 229 18.07 18.51 -4.18
N GLN A 230 18.72 17.36 -4.29
CA GLN A 230 20.08 17.22 -4.83
C GLN A 230 20.09 16.82 -6.30
N ALA A 231 18.93 16.46 -6.84
CA ALA A 231 18.80 15.97 -8.20
C ALA A 231 18.88 17.10 -9.23
N PRO A 232 19.33 16.82 -10.47
CA PRO A 232 19.26 17.78 -11.55
C PRO A 232 17.81 18.18 -11.83
N LEU A 233 17.57 19.49 -11.90
CA LEU A 233 16.28 20.09 -12.23
C LEU A 233 16.21 20.37 -13.74
N VAL A 234 15.20 19.81 -14.39
CA VAL A 234 14.83 20.08 -15.79
C VAL A 234 13.59 20.96 -15.77
N VAL A 235 13.73 22.20 -16.21
CA VAL A 235 12.62 23.17 -16.22
C VAL A 235 11.97 23.20 -17.59
N VAL A 236 10.66 22.95 -17.64
CA VAL A 236 9.85 23.18 -18.83
C VAL A 236 9.64 24.68 -18.99
N ASP A 237 10.28 25.25 -20.01
CA ASP A 237 10.07 26.63 -20.41
C ASP A 237 8.96 26.65 -21.48
N CYS A 238 7.80 27.17 -21.11
CA CYS A 238 6.69 27.38 -22.02
C CYS A 238 6.52 28.89 -22.20
N PRO A 239 6.74 29.44 -23.40
CA PRO A 239 6.53 30.86 -23.62
C PRO A 239 5.06 31.19 -23.35
N ILE A 240 4.83 32.21 -22.52
CA ILE A 240 3.50 32.76 -22.30
C ILE A 240 3.07 33.38 -23.63
N GLU A 241 2.04 32.83 -24.28
CA GLU A 241 1.39 33.52 -25.40
C GLU A 241 0.81 34.85 -24.87
N GLU A 242 1.29 35.97 -25.43
CA GLU A 242 0.86 37.34 -25.09
C GLU A 242 -0.64 37.58 -25.38
#